data_AF-A0A915D304-F1
#
_entry.id   AF-A0A915D304-F1
#
_cell.length_a   1.000
_cell.length_b   1.000
_cell.length_c   1.000
_cell.angle_alpha   90.00
_cell.angle_beta   90.00
_cell.angle_gamma   90.00
#
_symmetry.space_group_name_H-M   'P 1'
#
loop_
_entity.id
_entity.type
_entity.pdbx_description
1 polymer ?
#
loop_
_entity_poly.entity_id
_entity_poly.type
_entity_poly.pdbx_seq_one_letter_code
_entity_poly.pdbx_strand_id
1 'polypeptide(L)'
;MARATKAMPDTKMMSGELFTLTYGALVLDLCKDLESAEDVNRQLDKIGYNMGLRIADDFLAKNPRIGRCAEMQQVADIISKNALKSYLGVTAQATSVSPNGDEYSIVLESNPLVEFVEIPPEWSKICYSQVICGAIRGALEALHMEVLVQLASDVPNPTEIRIKFRRVLHEMMPAGDED
;
A
#
# COMPACT_ATOMS: atom_id res chain seq x y z
N MET A 1 29.87 28.34 -6.69
CA MET A 1 29.99 26.98 -6.13
C MET A 1 28.77 26.18 -6.56
N ALA A 2 28.95 25.20 -7.45
CA ALA A 2 27.87 24.36 -7.93
C ALA A 2 27.54 23.30 -6.87
N ARG A 3 26.30 23.30 -6.38
CA ARG A 3 25.81 22.33 -5.41
C ARG A 3 25.68 20.99 -6.14
N ALA A 4 26.59 20.05 -5.85
CA ALA A 4 26.55 18.71 -6.41
C ALA A 4 25.19 18.07 -6.09
N THR A 5 24.42 17.78 -7.14
CA THR A 5 23.26 16.91 -7.06
C THR A 5 23.77 15.52 -6.69
N LYS A 6 23.60 15.15 -5.42
CA LYS A 6 23.85 13.79 -4.94
C LYS A 6 22.99 12.85 -5.77
N ALA A 7 23.62 12.00 -6.58
CA ALA A 7 22.93 10.97 -7.34
C ALA A 7 22.10 10.12 -6.37
N MET A 8 20.82 9.92 -6.70
CA MET A 8 19.96 8.98 -5.97
C MET A 8 20.61 7.59 -6.05
N PRO A 9 20.61 6.79 -4.97
CA PRO A 9 21.14 5.45 -5.04
C PRO A 9 20.39 4.66 -6.13
N ASP A 10 21.15 4.00 -7.02
CA ASP A 10 20.60 3.11 -8.04
C ASP A 10 19.67 2.09 -7.36
N THR A 11 18.37 2.23 -7.60
CA THR A 11 17.40 1.25 -7.09
C THR A 11 17.61 0.00 -7.92
N LYS A 12 18.24 -1.02 -7.33
CA LYS A 12 18.45 -2.30 -7.99
C LYS A 12 17.09 -2.94 -8.27
N MET A 13 16.64 -2.85 -9.52
CA MET A 13 15.41 -3.50 -9.95
C MET A 13 15.60 -5.01 -9.99
N MET A 14 14.66 -5.74 -9.40
CA MET A 14 14.58 -7.20 -9.47
C MET A 14 13.43 -7.57 -10.42
N SER A 15 13.41 -8.79 -10.96
CA SER A 15 12.30 -9.24 -11.80
C SER A 15 10.98 -9.22 -11.03
N GLY A 16 9.93 -8.66 -11.61
CA GLY A 16 8.58 -8.66 -11.03
C GLY A 16 8.05 -10.07 -10.79
N GLU A 17 8.33 -11.00 -11.71
CA GLU A 17 7.94 -12.42 -11.58
C GLU A 17 8.52 -13.07 -10.33
N LEU A 18 9.78 -12.76 -9.98
CA LEU A 18 10.40 -13.28 -8.77
C LEU A 18 9.63 -12.81 -7.54
N PHE A 19 9.20 -11.55 -7.52
CA PHE A 19 8.38 -11.02 -6.42
C PHE A 19 6.99 -11.67 -6.39
N THR A 20 6.31 -11.79 -7.53
CA THR A 20 5.00 -12.47 -7.66
C THR A 20 5.06 -13.91 -7.16
N LEU A 21 6.04 -14.69 -7.59
CA LEU A 21 6.20 -16.09 -7.16
C LEU A 21 6.56 -16.20 -5.67
N THR A 22 7.39 -15.30 -5.16
CA THR A 22 7.73 -15.25 -3.72
C THR A 22 6.50 -14.91 -2.89
N TYR A 23 5.68 -13.96 -3.36
CA TYR A 23 4.42 -13.62 -2.72
C TYR A 23 3.44 -14.79 -2.74
N GLY A 24 3.33 -15.50 -3.87
CA GLY A 24 2.50 -16.71 -3.95
C GLY A 24 2.94 -17.81 -2.99
N ALA A 25 4.25 -18.03 -2.83
CA ALA A 25 4.78 -18.96 -1.83
C ALA A 25 4.40 -18.54 -0.39
N LEU A 26 4.51 -17.24 -0.07
CA LEU A 26 4.09 -16.71 1.22
C LEU A 26 2.60 -16.96 1.47
N VAL A 27 1.72 -16.66 0.51
CA VAL A 27 0.27 -16.88 0.66
C VAL A 27 -0.03 -18.37 0.85
N LEU A 28 0.62 -19.24 0.08
CA LEU A 28 0.46 -20.70 0.22
C LEU A 28 0.87 -21.19 1.61
N ASP A 29 1.98 -20.68 2.15
CA ASP A 29 2.43 -21.07 3.49
C ASP A 29 1.47 -20.55 4.57
N LEU A 30 0.95 -19.32 4.43
CA LEU A 30 -0.11 -18.82 5.32
C LEU A 30 -1.37 -19.67 5.27
N CYS A 31 -1.80 -20.13 4.09
CA CYS A 31 -2.96 -21.02 3.96
C CYS A 31 -2.73 -22.40 4.57
N LYS A 32 -1.49 -22.89 4.65
CA LYS A 32 -1.17 -24.16 5.33
C LYS A 32 -1.17 -24.00 6.85
N ASP A 33 -0.67 -22.86 7.33
CA ASP A 33 -0.45 -22.61 8.76
C ASP A 33 -1.70 -22.07 9.47
N LEU A 34 -2.66 -21.50 8.72
CA LEU A 34 -3.87 -20.87 9.25
C LEU A 34 -5.13 -21.63 8.80
N GLU A 35 -6.14 -21.66 9.67
CA GLU A 35 -7.34 -22.49 9.47
C GLU A 35 -8.46 -21.78 8.69
N SER A 36 -8.40 -20.46 8.54
CA SER A 36 -9.46 -19.67 7.90
C SER A 36 -8.92 -18.57 6.98
N ALA A 37 -9.67 -18.26 5.92
CA ALA A 37 -9.35 -17.18 4.99
C ALA A 37 -9.29 -15.82 5.72
N GLU A 38 -10.14 -15.63 6.73
CA GLU A 38 -10.16 -14.45 7.58
C GLU A 38 -8.86 -14.27 8.38
N ASP A 39 -8.24 -15.35 8.84
CA ASP A 39 -6.93 -15.31 9.50
C ASP A 39 -5.81 -14.98 8.52
N VAL A 40 -5.83 -15.59 7.33
CA VAL A 40 -4.87 -15.30 6.26
C VAL A 40 -4.95 -13.82 5.87
N ASN A 41 -6.16 -13.28 5.66
CA ASN A 41 -6.37 -11.87 5.34
C ASN A 41 -5.83 -10.95 6.44
N ARG A 42 -6.07 -11.26 7.71
CA ARG A 42 -5.51 -10.49 8.85
C ARG A 42 -3.98 -10.52 8.86
N GLN A 43 -3.39 -11.68 8.57
CA GLN A 43 -1.94 -11.82 8.56
C GLN A 43 -1.29 -11.10 7.37
N LEU A 44 -1.89 -11.17 6.17
CA LEU A 44 -1.46 -10.40 5.00
C LEU A 44 -1.54 -8.90 5.26
N ASP A 45 -2.63 -8.44 5.87
CA ASP A 45 -2.81 -7.04 6.24
C ASP A 45 -1.73 -6.56 7.22
N LYS A 46 -1.41 -7.38 8.23
CA LYS A 46 -0.33 -7.10 9.20
C LYS A 46 1.05 -7.05 8.56
N ILE A 47 1.36 -7.99 7.66
CA ILE A 47 2.61 -8.00 6.90
C ILE A 47 2.70 -6.71 6.07
N GLY A 48 1.64 -6.40 5.32
CA GLY A 48 1.50 -5.18 4.55
C GLY A 48 1.76 -3.94 5.39
N TYR A 49 1.06 -3.79 6.50
CA TYR A 49 1.17 -2.64 7.39
C TYR A 49 2.60 -2.40 7.90
N ASN A 50 3.29 -3.45 8.35
CA ASN A 50 4.68 -3.34 8.79
C ASN A 50 5.63 -2.96 7.65
N MET A 51 5.37 -3.43 6.42
CA MET A 51 6.12 -2.98 5.24
C MET A 51 5.82 -1.51 4.95
N GLY A 52 4.56 -1.10 4.99
CA GLY A 52 4.09 0.26 4.74
C GLY A 52 4.80 1.29 5.61
N LEU A 53 4.91 1.02 6.91
CA LEU A 53 5.63 1.89 7.85
C LEU A 53 7.07 2.17 7.41
N ARG A 54 7.77 1.17 6.87
CA ARG A 54 9.16 1.31 6.40
C ARG A 54 9.26 1.91 5.01
N ILE A 55 8.29 1.62 4.15
CA ILE A 55 8.21 2.14 2.78
C ILE A 55 7.98 3.65 2.78
N ALA A 56 7.24 4.19 3.76
CA ALA A 56 6.98 5.63 3.86
C ALA A 56 8.26 6.47 3.87
N ASP A 57 9.23 6.10 4.71
CA ASP A 57 10.52 6.81 4.83
C ASP A 57 11.33 6.75 3.52
N ASP A 58 11.43 5.56 2.91
CA ASP A 58 12.11 5.39 1.62
C ASP A 58 11.43 6.20 0.51
N PHE A 59 10.10 6.23 0.50
CA PHE A 59 9.33 6.97 -0.49
C PHE A 59 9.55 8.47 -0.38
N LEU A 60 9.51 9.03 0.84
CA LEU A 60 9.79 10.45 1.07
C LEU A 60 11.24 10.82 0.75
N ALA A 61 12.21 9.95 1.08
CA ALA A 61 13.62 10.17 0.75
C ALA A 61 13.86 10.26 -0.77
N LYS A 62 13.13 9.45 -1.56
CA LYS A 62 13.17 9.48 -3.03
C LYS A 62 12.37 10.64 -3.62
N ASN A 63 11.37 11.14 -2.91
CA ASN A 63 10.43 12.16 -3.38
C ASN A 63 10.38 13.39 -2.47
N PRO A 64 11.47 14.16 -2.32
CA PRO A 64 11.55 15.29 -1.37
C PRO A 64 10.61 16.45 -1.70
N ARG A 65 9.98 16.47 -2.88
CA ARG A 65 8.99 17.47 -3.29
C ARG A 65 7.58 17.13 -2.83
N ILE A 66 7.34 15.87 -2.45
CA ILE A 66 6.09 15.43 -1.85
C ILE A 66 6.16 15.83 -0.38
N GLY A 67 5.69 17.05 -0.08
CA GLY A 67 5.54 17.52 1.30
C GLY A 67 4.44 16.76 2.05
N ARG A 68 4.18 17.13 3.32
CA ARG A 68 3.01 16.67 4.06
C ARG A 68 1.76 16.98 3.23
N CYS A 69 1.19 15.96 2.59
CA CYS A 69 0.09 16.11 1.65
C CYS A 69 -1.12 16.67 2.40
N ALA A 70 -1.69 17.79 1.92
CA ALA A 70 -2.77 18.49 2.62
C ALA A 70 -4.16 17.96 2.22
N GLU A 71 -4.29 17.39 1.02
CA GLU A 71 -5.58 17.00 0.44
C GLU A 71 -5.59 15.52 0.04
N MET A 72 -6.70 14.83 0.34
CA MET A 72 -6.85 13.39 0.08
C MET A 72 -6.78 13.05 -1.41
N GLN A 73 -7.23 13.96 -2.29
CA GLN A 73 -7.09 13.80 -3.74
C GLN A 73 -5.62 13.67 -4.15
N GLN A 74 -4.76 14.52 -3.59
CA GLN A 74 -3.33 14.51 -3.88
C GLN A 74 -2.68 13.22 -3.37
N VAL A 75 -3.10 12.75 -2.19
CA VAL A 75 -2.66 11.47 -1.63
C VAL A 75 -3.04 10.30 -2.55
N ALA A 76 -4.28 10.27 -3.04
CA ALA A 76 -4.75 9.23 -3.95
C ALA A 76 -3.98 9.25 -5.29
N ASP A 77 -3.68 10.43 -5.83
CA ASP A 77 -2.85 10.61 -7.02
C ASP A 77 -1.41 10.13 -6.81
N ILE A 78 -0.79 10.47 -5.68
CA ILE A 78 0.58 10.04 -5.34
C ILE A 78 0.65 8.53 -5.18
N ILE A 79 -0.31 7.91 -4.51
CA ILE A 79 -0.35 6.45 -4.35
C ILE A 79 -0.47 5.80 -5.74
N SER A 80 -1.45 6.24 -6.54
CA SER A 80 -1.77 5.61 -7.81
C SER A 80 -0.69 5.79 -8.90
N LYS A 81 -0.02 6.94 -8.96
CA LYS A 81 0.93 7.28 -10.04
C LYS A 81 2.40 7.15 -9.66
N ASN A 82 2.74 7.34 -8.38
CA ASN A 82 4.13 7.38 -7.92
C ASN A 82 4.49 6.17 -7.05
N ALA A 83 3.70 5.88 -6.01
CA ALA A 83 4.04 4.81 -5.06
C ALA A 83 3.91 3.43 -5.70
N LEU A 84 2.74 3.11 -6.29
CA LEU A 84 2.54 1.82 -6.97
C LEU A 84 3.55 1.61 -8.10
N LYS A 85 3.89 2.68 -8.84
CA LYS A 85 4.90 2.60 -9.90
C LYS A 85 6.30 2.29 -9.35
N SER A 86 6.66 2.88 -8.21
CA SER A 86 7.99 2.69 -7.62
C SER A 86 8.17 1.32 -6.99
N TYR A 87 7.10 0.72 -6.42
CA TYR A 87 7.21 -0.51 -5.63
C TYR A 87 6.59 -1.75 -6.28
N LEU A 88 5.61 -1.59 -7.18
CA LEU A 88 4.97 -2.68 -7.92
C LEU A 88 5.17 -2.56 -9.45
N GLY A 89 5.78 -1.47 -9.94
CA GLY A 89 6.01 -1.27 -11.37
C GLY A 89 4.77 -0.90 -12.18
N VAL A 90 3.62 -0.71 -11.53
CA VAL A 90 2.33 -0.43 -12.19
C VAL A 90 1.73 0.88 -11.71
N THR A 91 0.93 1.52 -12.57
CA THR A 91 0.12 2.69 -12.21
C THR A 91 -1.34 2.29 -12.09
N ALA A 92 -2.07 2.99 -11.24
CA ALA A 92 -3.51 2.80 -11.07
C ALA A 92 -4.30 4.06 -11.46
N GLN A 93 -5.61 3.92 -11.58
CA GLN A 93 -6.52 5.06 -11.68
C GLN A 93 -7.14 5.34 -10.33
N ALA A 94 -7.13 6.61 -9.90
CA ALA A 94 -7.78 7.05 -8.66
C ALA A 94 -9.04 7.85 -9.00
N THR A 95 -10.17 7.46 -8.42
CA THR A 95 -11.47 8.10 -8.63
C THR A 95 -12.12 8.42 -7.28
N SER A 96 -12.69 9.61 -7.12
CA SER A 96 -13.47 9.95 -5.92
C SER A 96 -14.77 9.17 -5.90
N VAL A 97 -15.04 8.46 -4.81
CA VAL A 97 -16.28 7.67 -4.62
C VAL A 97 -17.30 8.49 -3.82
N SER A 98 -16.82 9.35 -2.93
CA SER A 98 -17.66 10.20 -2.08
C SER A 98 -17.76 11.62 -2.66
N PRO A 99 -18.94 12.25 -2.60
CA PRO A 99 -19.10 13.68 -2.93
C PRO A 99 -18.37 14.59 -1.92
N ASN A 100 -18.06 14.09 -0.72
CA ASN A 100 -17.35 14.84 0.32
C ASN A 100 -15.82 14.78 0.14
N GLY A 101 -15.31 14.01 -0.84
CA GLY A 101 -13.87 13.89 -1.09
C GLY A 101 -13.10 13.16 0.01
N ASP A 102 -13.76 12.37 0.86
CA ASP A 102 -13.15 11.59 1.94
C ASP A 102 -12.89 10.12 1.56
N GLU A 103 -13.38 9.66 0.42
CA GLU A 103 -13.28 8.28 -0.03
C GLU A 103 -12.89 8.19 -1.51
N TYR A 104 -11.84 7.42 -1.79
CA TYR A 104 -11.28 7.21 -3.13
C TYR A 104 -11.19 5.72 -3.44
N SER A 105 -11.42 5.38 -4.71
CA SER A 105 -11.19 4.06 -5.27
C SER A 105 -9.94 4.11 -6.15
N ILE A 106 -9.01 3.21 -5.89
CA ILE A 106 -7.79 3.00 -6.67
C ILE A 106 -7.94 1.69 -7.42
N VAL A 107 -8.01 1.76 -8.75
CA VAL A 107 -8.22 0.62 -9.63
C VAL A 107 -6.92 0.25 -10.31
N LEU A 108 -6.43 -0.95 -10.04
CA LEU A 108 -5.29 -1.58 -10.71
C LEU A 108 -5.86 -2.48 -11.81
N GLU A 109 -5.72 -2.03 -13.06
CA GLU A 109 -6.08 -2.81 -14.27
C GLU A 109 -5.24 -4.08 -14.39
N SER A 110 -3.96 -3.98 -14.05
CA SER A 110 -3.01 -5.09 -14.05
C SER A 110 -2.29 -5.12 -12.71
N ASN A 111 -2.70 -6.05 -11.86
CA ASN A 111 -2.05 -6.32 -10.59
C ASN A 111 -1.04 -7.47 -10.75
N PRO A 112 0.28 -7.22 -10.62
CA PRO A 112 1.31 -8.25 -10.81
C PRO A 112 1.22 -9.41 -9.81
N LEU A 113 0.60 -9.19 -8.64
CA LEU A 113 0.50 -10.24 -7.62
C LEU A 113 -0.44 -11.38 -8.05
N VAL A 114 -1.47 -11.09 -8.84
CA VAL A 114 -2.53 -12.04 -9.17
C VAL A 114 -2.38 -12.68 -10.56
N GLU A 115 -1.30 -12.37 -11.28
CA GLU A 115 -1.12 -12.76 -12.69
C GLU A 115 -1.19 -14.29 -12.93
N PHE A 116 -0.72 -15.09 -11.97
CA PHE A 116 -0.68 -16.56 -12.06
C PHE A 116 -1.56 -17.24 -11.01
N VAL A 117 -2.59 -16.55 -10.52
CA VAL A 117 -3.34 -16.98 -9.34
C VAL A 117 -4.75 -17.42 -9.72
N GLU A 118 -5.10 -18.61 -9.25
CA GLU A 118 -6.47 -19.10 -9.21
C GLU A 118 -6.80 -19.49 -7.78
N ILE A 119 -7.89 -18.95 -7.23
CA ILE A 119 -8.30 -19.20 -5.85
C ILE A 119 -9.25 -20.39 -5.82
N PRO A 120 -8.91 -21.48 -5.10
CA PRO A 120 -9.78 -22.64 -5.03
C PRO A 120 -11.00 -22.36 -4.12
N PRO A 121 -12.13 -23.08 -4.30
CA PRO A 121 -13.40 -22.74 -3.63
C PRO A 121 -13.34 -22.68 -2.11
N GLU A 122 -12.52 -23.52 -1.48
CA GLU A 122 -12.28 -23.56 -0.04
C GLU A 122 -11.70 -22.25 0.51
N TRP A 123 -10.99 -21.50 -0.32
CA TRP A 123 -10.34 -20.23 0.01
C TRP A 123 -11.02 -19.03 -0.67
N SER A 124 -12.28 -19.17 -1.11
CA SER A 124 -13.04 -18.14 -1.84
C SER A 124 -13.15 -16.78 -1.15
N LYS A 125 -12.90 -16.71 0.17
CA LYS A 125 -12.89 -15.47 0.95
C LYS A 125 -11.51 -14.83 1.09
N ILE A 126 -10.46 -15.42 0.51
CA ILE A 126 -9.13 -14.83 0.52
C ILE A 126 -9.16 -13.54 -0.30
N CYS A 127 -8.64 -12.50 0.32
CA CYS A 127 -8.26 -11.26 -0.33
C CYS A 127 -6.76 -11.37 -0.64
N TYR A 128 -6.44 -11.96 -1.78
CA TYR A 128 -5.07 -12.27 -2.19
C TYR A 128 -4.17 -11.03 -2.20
N SER A 129 -4.69 -9.85 -2.52
CA SER A 129 -3.94 -8.60 -2.55
C SER A 129 -4.03 -7.78 -1.26
N GLN A 130 -4.53 -8.36 -0.15
CA GLN A 130 -4.72 -7.65 1.13
C GLN A 130 -3.42 -7.02 1.67
N VAL A 131 -2.26 -7.58 1.30
CA VAL A 131 -0.96 -7.01 1.62
C VAL A 131 -0.80 -5.56 1.13
N ILE A 132 -1.39 -5.22 -0.03
CA ILE A 132 -1.34 -3.85 -0.58
C ILE A 132 -2.16 -2.90 0.29
N CYS A 133 -3.32 -3.33 0.77
CA CYS A 133 -4.14 -2.54 1.69
C CYS A 133 -3.41 -2.25 3.00
N GLY A 134 -2.80 -3.28 3.58
CA GLY A 134 -1.94 -3.14 4.74
C GLY A 134 -0.82 -2.13 4.49
N ALA A 135 -0.10 -2.27 3.37
CA ALA A 135 1.02 -1.40 3.02
C ALA A 135 0.60 0.07 2.86
N ILE A 136 -0.51 0.35 2.19
CA ILE A 136 -1.06 1.71 2.09
C ILE A 136 -1.42 2.25 3.47
N ARG A 137 -2.10 1.45 4.31
CA ARG A 137 -2.51 1.86 5.66
C ARG A 137 -1.31 2.19 6.53
N GLY A 138 -0.29 1.32 6.56
CA GLY A 138 0.93 1.56 7.32
C GLY A 138 1.71 2.77 6.82
N ALA A 139 1.81 2.94 5.50
CA ALA A 139 2.51 4.08 4.94
C ALA A 139 1.83 5.42 5.28
N LEU A 140 0.50 5.49 5.18
CA LEU A 140 -0.25 6.71 5.52
C LEU A 140 -0.25 6.97 7.03
N GLU A 141 -0.23 5.94 7.87
CA GLU A 141 -0.11 6.10 9.32
C GLU A 141 1.25 6.68 9.73
N ALA A 142 2.35 6.25 9.09
CA ALA A 142 3.68 6.86 9.27
C ALA A 142 3.72 8.34 8.87
N LEU A 143 2.77 8.77 8.02
CA LEU A 143 2.56 10.16 7.63
C LEU A 143 1.48 10.87 8.45
N HIS A 144 1.09 10.30 9.59
CA HIS A 144 0.09 10.84 10.51
C HIS A 144 -1.32 10.92 9.93
N MET A 145 -1.68 10.02 9.01
CA MET A 145 -3.04 9.92 8.45
C MET A 145 -3.66 8.58 8.83
N GLU A 146 -4.74 8.62 9.61
CA GLU A 146 -5.55 7.44 9.87
C GLU A 146 -6.52 7.22 8.70
N VAL A 147 -6.39 6.08 8.04
CA VAL A 147 -7.24 5.68 6.92
C VAL A 147 -7.83 4.28 7.14
N LEU A 148 -8.99 4.05 6.57
CA LEU A 148 -9.53 2.73 6.33
C LEU A 148 -9.19 2.32 4.90
N VAL A 149 -8.58 1.15 4.71
CA VAL A 149 -8.24 0.61 3.38
C VAL A 149 -8.86 -0.77 3.25
N GLN A 150 -9.64 -1.00 2.19
CA GLN A 150 -10.35 -2.26 1.95
C GLN A 150 -10.30 -2.63 0.46
N LEU A 151 -10.27 -3.92 0.16
CA LEU A 151 -10.48 -4.41 -1.20
C LEU A 151 -11.98 -4.43 -1.50
N ALA A 152 -12.36 -3.80 -2.60
CA ALA A 152 -13.70 -3.93 -3.19
C ALA A 152 -13.75 -5.03 -4.25
N SER A 153 -12.64 -5.26 -4.95
CA SER A 153 -12.43 -6.33 -5.94
C SER A 153 -10.96 -6.73 -5.94
N ASP A 154 -10.62 -7.97 -6.30
CA ASP A 154 -9.24 -8.47 -6.25
C ASP A 154 -8.88 -9.37 -7.44
N VAL A 155 -9.17 -10.68 -7.37
CA VAL A 155 -8.85 -11.70 -8.38
C VAL A 155 -10.08 -11.96 -9.28
N PRO A 156 -9.93 -12.19 -10.60
CA PRO A 156 -8.68 -12.24 -11.37
C PRO A 156 -8.12 -10.88 -11.74
N ASN A 157 -8.98 -9.88 -11.97
CA ASN A 157 -8.71 -8.45 -12.15
C ASN A 157 -10.04 -7.80 -12.60
N PRO A 158 -10.24 -6.49 -12.42
CA PRO A 158 -9.30 -5.55 -11.80
C PRO A 158 -9.30 -5.63 -10.27
N THR A 159 -8.17 -5.28 -9.67
CA THR A 159 -8.07 -5.07 -8.21
C THR A 159 -8.53 -3.65 -7.89
N GLU A 160 -9.59 -3.52 -7.10
CA GLU A 160 -10.14 -2.25 -6.64
C GLU A 160 -9.88 -2.09 -5.14
N ILE A 161 -9.14 -1.03 -4.78
CA ILE A 161 -8.82 -0.69 -3.39
C ILE A 161 -9.55 0.59 -3.02
N ARG A 162 -10.40 0.54 -2.00
CA ARG A 162 -11.06 1.72 -1.43
C ARG A 162 -10.28 2.25 -0.24
N ILE A 163 -10.05 3.55 -0.25
CA ILE A 163 -9.37 4.28 0.81
C ILE A 163 -10.33 5.34 1.34
N LYS A 164 -10.64 5.28 2.62
CA LYS A 164 -11.45 6.28 3.32
C LYS A 164 -10.63 6.97 4.39
N PHE A 165 -10.56 8.29 4.31
CA PHE A 165 -9.91 9.11 5.32
C PHE A 165 -10.72 9.12 6.62
N ARG A 166 -10.05 8.96 7.77
CA ARG A 166 -10.68 9.06 9.09
C ARG A 166 -10.31 10.35 9.79
N ARG A 167 -9.01 10.55 10.05
CA ARG A 167 -8.51 11.72 10.78
C ARG A 167 -7.01 11.88 10.62
N VAL A 168 -6.52 13.09 10.90
CA VAL A 168 -5.09 13.35 11.12
C VAL A 168 -4.73 12.90 12.54
N LEU A 169 -3.60 12.21 12.68
CA LEU A 169 -3.04 11.84 13.96
C LEU A 169 -2.21 13.02 14.48
N HIS A 170 -2.52 13.51 15.68
CA HIS A 170 -1.68 14.51 16.34
C HIS A 170 -0.54 13.82 17.09
N GLU A 171 0.69 14.31 16.88
CA GLU A 171 1.81 14.00 17.76
C GLU A 171 1.49 14.56 19.15
N MET A 172 1.35 13.68 20.15
CA MET A 172 1.50 14.11 21.53
C MET A 172 2.98 14.41 21.71
N MET A 173 3.38 15.68 21.62
CA MET A 173 4.69 16.07 22.12
C MET A 173 4.74 15.70 23.61
N PRO A 174 5.76 14.98 24.09
CA PRO A 174 6.00 14.91 25.53
C PRO A 174 6.11 16.35 26.02
N ALA A 175 5.43 16.69 27.12
CA ALA A 175 5.66 17.96 27.80
C ALA A 175 7.17 18.09 27.99
N GLY A 176 7.78 19.10 27.37
CA GLY A 176 9.20 19.35 27.54
C GLY A 176 9.45 19.52 29.02
N ASP A 177 10.42 18.77 29.55
CA ASP A 177 10.97 19.07 30.86
C ASP A 177 11.54 20.50 30.77
N GLU A 178 10.87 21.44 31.44
CA GLU A 178 11.36 22.80 31.63
C GLU A 178 12.58 22.72 32.56
N ASP A 179 13.78 22.76 32.01
CA ASP A 179 15.01 23.09 32.74
C ASP A 179 15.14 24.61 32.94
#